data_AF-A0A9P6RYQ3-F1
#
_entry.id   AF-A0A9P6RYQ3-F1
#
_cell.length_a   1.000
_cell.length_b   1.000
_cell.length_c   1.000
_cell.angle_alpha   90.00
_cell.angle_beta   90.00
_cell.angle_gamma   90.00
#
_symmetry.space_group_name_H-M   'P 1'
#
loop_
_entity.id
_entity.type
_entity.pdbx_description
1 polymer ?
#
loop_
_entity_poly.entity_id
_entity_poly.type
_entity_poly.pdbx_seq_one_letter_code
_entity_poly.pdbx_strand_id
1 'polypeptide(L)'
;MDPDDLSAQQWQTSMVVPTEPQNQAPSSECDDYWFKAEQQQKATRTKGWAKPERELTAAERKKKERKEKKVMESQRYLGRPPEQCAFEHRLRWPKDLPVFRLLGGTLHALDDLRAECKVYIWIEPSSMMIYVAGSEEHSAFTAMNRIKNYIMKRIRTPIDTVCHILEKPSKLIKVHMVKTPPTPYINLPPQITPPQADIVANPAVFMRAKEVETFANLLTLDLSMATMEVTDSLDGHDKNPGTGKKQGIDGADRDDEYVASLKYMEGMAERNQKRICDVLQESLNQVQLLDGEIKMRIRFGQVRFLEYPRDTVWKIKDLDTTVIPDMRLKSEFSPFISRSSDKLVSLAEKLTPPELKGQTMQPEVLWTLGILKRVDASAAHINVQLDVTFRDDEKVSLWNALVQKNTPLDVRVVSPERPLCWAWTISTGKRLEADKFSPEGKFVYELRLEKRKDQESKLVFANTNDIQLRYVRREKKRQFLHDPWTIELIEEAFWTLKTPYKPYQSAVLAAAPDHVLYSVAVRVVDNIMYRDSWVTRFCENPHLSIGQVPTWDPTDFFSGDESFSRTMEAIDNVRRMIEELD
;
A
#
# COMPACT_ATOMS: atom_id res chain seq x y z
N MET A 1 -7.64 61.09 -11.10
CA MET A 1 -8.36 61.88 -12.12
C MET A 1 -8.52 60.93 -13.29
N ASP A 2 -9.67 60.33 -13.59
CA ASP A 2 -11.07 60.61 -13.23
C ASP A 2 -11.68 59.62 -12.21
N PRO A 3 -12.75 60.04 -11.51
CA PRO A 3 -13.57 59.25 -10.60
C PRO A 3 -14.88 58.80 -11.28
N ASP A 4 -15.29 57.54 -11.08
CA ASP A 4 -16.70 57.12 -11.11
C ASP A 4 -16.76 55.62 -10.84
N ASP A 5 -17.00 55.22 -9.59
CA ASP A 5 -17.99 54.18 -9.33
C ASP A 5 -18.48 54.24 -7.87
N LEU A 6 -19.59 54.97 -7.71
CA LEU A 6 -20.40 55.09 -6.51
C LEU A 6 -21.42 53.95 -6.48
N SER A 7 -21.11 52.84 -5.82
CA SER A 7 -22.15 51.85 -5.49
C SER A 7 -21.78 50.84 -4.39
N ALA A 8 -21.42 51.29 -3.18
CA ALA A 8 -21.46 50.42 -1.99
C ALA A 8 -21.41 51.18 -0.65
N GLN A 9 -22.25 52.21 -0.46
CA GLN A 9 -22.51 52.76 0.88
C GLN A 9 -24.01 52.99 1.06
N GLN A 10 -24.69 51.93 1.47
CA GLN A 10 -25.94 51.95 2.22
C GLN A 10 -26.14 50.53 2.76
N TRP A 11 -26.87 50.38 3.86
CA TRP A 11 -27.02 49.17 4.70
C TRP A 11 -25.99 49.00 5.83
N GLN A 12 -25.74 50.08 6.58
CA GLN A 12 -25.43 49.99 8.02
C GLN A 12 -26.58 50.59 8.82
N THR A 13 -27.66 49.83 9.03
CA THR A 13 -28.54 49.98 10.20
C THR A 13 -29.46 48.76 10.32
N SER A 14 -29.75 48.37 11.56
CA SER A 14 -30.66 47.31 12.01
C SER A 14 -30.23 45.84 11.80
N MET A 15 -29.46 45.31 12.76
CA MET A 15 -29.56 43.91 13.19
C MET A 15 -29.80 43.93 14.70
N VAL A 16 -31.08 43.84 15.05
CA VAL A 16 -31.57 43.52 16.39
C VAL A 16 -31.13 42.09 16.70
N VAL A 17 -30.42 41.90 17.81
CA VAL A 17 -30.03 40.60 18.34
C VAL A 17 -31.30 39.82 18.71
N PRO A 18 -31.59 38.66 18.09
CA PRO A 18 -32.59 37.74 18.61
C PRO A 18 -31.97 37.03 19.81
N THR A 19 -32.59 37.20 20.98
CA THR A 19 -32.32 36.43 22.19
C THR A 19 -32.46 34.94 21.88
N GLU A 20 -31.34 34.22 21.85
CA GLU A 20 -31.35 32.76 21.74
C GLU A 20 -32.08 32.14 22.93
N PRO A 21 -33.02 31.19 22.72
CA PRO A 21 -33.50 30.36 23.80
C PRO A 21 -32.35 29.47 24.26
N GLN A 22 -32.02 29.55 25.55
CA GLN A 22 -31.17 28.60 26.25
C GLN A 22 -31.76 27.19 26.13
N ASN A 23 -31.40 26.48 25.07
CA ASN A 23 -31.55 25.03 25.00
C ASN A 23 -30.47 24.44 25.90
N GLN A 24 -30.84 24.23 27.17
CA GLN A 24 -30.13 23.33 28.06
C GLN A 24 -30.08 21.97 27.38
N ALA A 25 -28.90 21.61 26.85
CA ALA A 25 -28.63 20.25 26.45
C ALA A 25 -28.90 19.35 27.66
N PRO A 26 -29.73 18.30 27.54
CA PRO A 26 -29.95 17.38 28.65
C PRO A 26 -28.58 16.82 29.05
N SER A 27 -28.21 17.09 30.30
CA SER A 27 -27.03 16.53 30.96
C SER A 27 -26.99 15.03 30.70
N SER A 28 -25.81 14.53 30.32
CA SER A 28 -25.51 13.14 30.04
C SER A 28 -25.58 12.28 31.31
N GLU A 29 -26.76 12.15 31.91
CA GLU A 29 -27.02 11.24 33.03
C GLU A 29 -26.89 9.77 32.60
N CYS A 30 -26.87 9.47 31.30
CA CYS A 30 -26.78 8.12 30.76
C CYS A 30 -25.38 7.49 30.91
N ASP A 31 -24.31 8.28 30.80
CA ASP A 31 -22.93 7.77 30.99
C ASP A 31 -22.60 7.56 32.47
N ASP A 32 -23.19 8.39 33.33
CA ASP A 32 -23.06 8.29 34.79
C ASP A 32 -23.81 7.06 35.33
N TYR A 33 -24.89 6.64 34.66
CA TYR A 33 -25.66 5.44 35.00
C TYR A 33 -24.86 4.15 34.77
N TRP A 34 -24.13 4.03 33.66
CA TRP A 34 -23.30 2.85 33.40
C TRP A 34 -22.12 2.74 34.36
N PHE A 35 -21.46 3.86 34.68
CA PHE A 35 -20.35 3.86 35.64
C PHE A 35 -20.83 3.53 37.06
N LYS A 36 -21.99 4.07 37.47
CA LYS A 36 -22.64 3.73 38.75
C LYS A 36 -23.16 2.30 38.78
N ALA A 37 -23.72 1.78 37.69
CA ALA A 37 -24.17 0.39 37.58
C ALA A 37 -23.00 -0.59 37.61
N GLU A 38 -21.86 -0.26 36.99
CA GLU A 38 -20.65 -1.09 37.05
C GLU A 38 -20.01 -1.06 38.44
N GLN A 39 -19.99 0.10 39.10
CA GLN A 39 -19.56 0.21 40.50
C GLN A 39 -20.52 -0.52 41.45
N GLN A 40 -21.83 -0.45 41.23
CA GLN A 40 -22.82 -1.18 42.01
C GLN A 40 -22.77 -2.68 41.74
N GLN A 41 -22.49 -3.14 40.51
CA GLN A 41 -22.22 -4.56 40.23
C GLN A 41 -20.92 -5.06 40.89
N LYS A 42 -19.88 -4.21 40.95
CA LYS A 42 -18.65 -4.51 41.71
C LYS A 42 -18.88 -4.52 43.22
N ALA A 43 -19.78 -3.68 43.74
CA ALA A 43 -20.14 -3.62 45.16
C ALA A 43 -21.16 -4.69 45.60
N THR A 44 -22.05 -5.14 44.71
CA THR A 44 -23.06 -6.19 44.94
C THR A 44 -22.60 -7.58 44.57
N ARG A 45 -21.41 -7.74 43.98
CA ARG A 45 -20.59 -8.93 44.22
C ARG A 45 -20.29 -8.97 45.71
N THR A 46 -21.24 -9.53 46.45
CA THR A 46 -21.08 -9.96 47.83
C THR A 46 -19.68 -10.55 47.96
N LYS A 47 -18.97 -10.17 49.03
CA LYS A 47 -17.77 -10.85 49.51
C LYS A 47 -18.17 -12.30 49.85
N GLY A 48 -18.53 -13.09 48.84
CA GLY A 48 -18.64 -14.52 48.93
C GLY A 48 -17.24 -14.96 49.29
N TRP A 49 -17.09 -15.38 50.55
CA TRP A 49 -15.91 -15.98 51.17
C TRP A 49 -14.81 -16.18 50.13
N ALA A 50 -13.95 -15.17 49.99
CA ALA A 50 -12.85 -15.23 49.06
C ALA A 50 -12.13 -16.53 49.41
N LYS A 51 -12.16 -17.50 48.49
CA LYS A 51 -11.40 -18.74 48.66
C LYS A 51 -9.99 -18.28 49.07
N PRO A 52 -9.46 -18.73 50.22
CA PRO A 52 -8.15 -18.30 50.68
C PRO A 52 -7.19 -18.40 49.52
N GLU A 53 -6.39 -17.35 49.30
CA GLU A 53 -5.46 -17.28 48.18
C GLU A 53 -4.70 -18.60 48.13
N ARG A 54 -4.97 -19.39 47.08
CA ARG A 54 -4.33 -20.69 46.90
C ARG A 54 -2.84 -20.43 46.96
N GLU A 55 -2.12 -21.15 47.82
CA GLU A 55 -0.67 -21.02 47.88
C GLU A 55 -0.10 -21.21 46.47
N LEU A 56 0.56 -20.15 45.98
CA LEU A 56 1.21 -20.19 44.68
C LEU A 56 2.18 -21.36 44.66
N THR A 57 2.08 -22.17 43.63
CA THR A 57 3.02 -23.27 43.40
C THR A 57 4.45 -22.72 43.32
N ALA A 58 5.47 -23.54 43.63
CA ALA A 58 6.87 -23.10 43.58
C ALA A 58 7.26 -22.47 42.23
N ALA A 59 6.70 -22.98 41.12
CA ALA A 59 6.89 -22.44 39.78
C ALA A 59 6.25 -21.04 39.61
N GLU A 60 5.04 -20.83 40.14
CA GLU A 60 4.36 -19.54 40.12
C GLU A 60 5.07 -18.51 41.01
N ARG A 61 5.55 -18.90 42.20
CA ARG A 61 6.36 -18.03 43.07
C ARG A 61 7.63 -17.57 42.35
N LYS A 62 8.37 -18.49 41.73
CA LYS A 62 9.59 -18.16 40.95
C LYS A 62 9.27 -17.25 39.76
N LYS A 63 8.13 -17.45 39.09
CA LYS A 63 7.68 -16.56 38.00
C LYS A 63 7.31 -15.17 38.52
N LYS A 64 6.67 -15.07 39.69
CA LYS A 64 6.32 -13.80 40.34
C LYS A 64 7.58 -13.05 40.79
N GLU A 65 8.51 -13.72 41.47
CA GLU A 65 9.79 -13.14 41.90
C GLU A 65 10.61 -12.63 40.70
N ARG A 66 10.66 -13.38 39.60
CA ARG A 66 11.30 -12.92 38.35
C ARG A 66 10.64 -11.67 37.77
N LYS A 67 9.31 -11.57 37.83
CA LYS A 67 8.58 -10.38 37.38
C LYS A 67 8.84 -9.18 38.29
N GLU A 68 8.79 -9.37 39.60
CA GLU A 68 9.07 -8.32 40.59
C GLU A 68 10.50 -7.81 40.44
N LYS A 69 11.49 -8.71 40.29
CA LYS A 69 12.88 -8.34 40.02
C LYS A 69 13.01 -7.54 38.72
N LYS A 70 12.32 -7.94 37.64
CA LYS A 70 12.32 -7.20 36.37
C LYS A 70 11.71 -5.81 36.53
N VAL A 71 10.62 -5.68 37.30
CA VAL A 71 9.97 -4.39 37.58
C VAL A 71 10.86 -3.48 38.43
N MET A 72 11.50 -4.02 39.47
CA MET A 72 12.46 -3.29 40.30
C MET A 72 13.67 -2.83 39.48
N GLU A 73 14.18 -3.69 38.58
CA GLU A 73 15.28 -3.33 37.67
C GLU A 73 14.85 -2.24 36.68
N SER A 74 13.65 -2.32 36.10
CA SER A 74 13.15 -1.26 35.21
C SER A 74 12.93 0.06 35.94
N GLN A 75 12.47 0.02 37.20
CA GLN A 75 12.26 1.22 38.02
C GLN A 75 13.56 1.97 38.32
N ARG A 76 14.69 1.25 38.41
CA ARG A 76 16.01 1.84 38.66
C ARG A 76 16.41 2.87 37.61
N TYR A 77 16.01 2.67 36.35
CA TYR A 77 16.40 3.53 35.24
C TYR A 77 15.40 4.66 34.95
N LEU A 78 14.36 4.80 35.78
CA LEU A 78 13.40 5.89 35.65
C LEU A 78 13.99 7.20 36.19
N GLY A 79 13.78 8.29 35.44
CA GLY A 79 14.23 9.62 35.82
C GLY A 79 15.68 9.92 35.44
N ARG A 80 16.32 10.78 36.24
CA ARG A 80 17.72 11.21 36.02
C ARG A 80 18.68 10.25 36.73
N PRO A 81 19.89 10.04 36.18
CA PRO A 81 20.88 9.22 36.84
C PRO A 81 21.27 9.86 38.19
N PRO A 82 21.39 9.07 39.27
CA PRO A 82 21.77 9.59 40.59
C PRO A 82 23.23 10.04 40.64
N GLU A 83 24.08 9.43 39.81
CA GLU A 83 25.51 9.70 39.69
C GLU A 83 25.86 9.96 38.23
N GLN A 84 26.98 10.65 37.98
CA GLN A 84 27.47 10.86 36.63
C GLN A 84 27.84 9.51 35.99
N CYS A 85 27.16 9.15 34.92
CA CYS A 85 27.45 7.93 34.17
C CYS A 85 28.72 8.11 33.33
N ALA A 86 29.41 6.99 33.03
CA ALA A 86 30.63 7.01 32.24
C ALA A 86 30.39 7.47 30.78
N PHE A 87 29.24 7.13 30.21
CA PHE A 87 28.88 7.46 28.84
C PHE A 87 27.57 8.26 28.82
N GLU A 88 27.60 9.39 28.11
CA GLU A 88 26.46 10.29 27.94
C GLU A 88 26.39 10.74 26.48
N HIS A 89 25.24 10.53 25.85
CA HIS A 89 24.93 11.02 24.51
C HIS A 89 23.77 12.01 24.56
N ARG A 90 23.76 12.95 23.62
CA ARG A 90 22.76 14.01 23.53
C ARG A 90 22.15 14.05 22.14
N LEU A 91 20.84 14.18 22.06
CA LEU A 91 20.09 14.33 20.82
C LEU A 91 19.18 15.53 20.90
N ARG A 92 19.25 16.39 19.89
CA ARG A 92 18.34 17.53 19.79
C ARG A 92 16.98 17.06 19.30
N TRP A 93 15.92 17.37 20.05
CA TRP A 93 14.57 17.12 19.58
C TRP A 93 14.16 18.17 18.52
N PRO A 94 13.45 17.76 17.44
CA PRO A 94 12.95 18.71 16.45
C PRO A 94 11.95 19.69 17.08
N LYS A 95 12.14 20.99 16.86
CA LYS A 95 11.33 22.05 17.50
C LYS A 95 9.84 21.97 17.14
N ASP A 96 9.53 21.47 15.96
CA ASP A 96 8.17 21.49 15.40
C ASP A 96 7.30 20.31 15.88
N LEU A 97 7.86 19.43 16.72
CA LEU A 97 7.17 18.23 17.19
C LEU A 97 6.87 18.30 18.68
N PRO A 98 5.61 18.14 19.09
CA PRO A 98 5.26 18.09 20.50
C PRO A 98 5.79 16.81 21.15
N VAL A 99 6.93 16.92 21.84
CA VAL A 99 7.59 15.84 22.61
C VAL A 99 6.58 15.03 23.41
N PHE A 100 5.77 15.72 24.22
CA PHE A 100 4.84 15.10 25.17
C PHE A 100 3.70 14.35 24.48
N ARG A 101 3.33 14.75 23.26
CA ARG A 101 2.31 14.03 22.46
C ARG A 101 2.87 12.73 21.89
N LEU A 102 4.17 12.69 21.58
CA LEU A 102 4.81 11.54 20.93
C LEU A 102 5.43 10.54 21.91
N LEU A 103 5.90 11.01 23.07
CA LEU A 103 6.58 10.19 24.08
C LEU A 103 5.78 10.04 25.40
N GLY A 104 4.73 10.84 25.59
CA GLY A 104 4.02 10.98 26.87
C GLY A 104 4.70 11.98 27.81
N GLY A 105 3.96 12.49 28.80
CA GLY A 105 4.42 13.51 29.75
C GLY A 105 5.72 13.17 30.49
N THR A 106 5.86 11.90 30.88
CA THR A 106 6.99 11.31 31.62
C THR A 106 7.87 10.42 30.74
N LEU A 107 7.69 10.48 29.41
CA LEU A 107 8.42 9.63 28.45
C LEU A 107 8.16 8.14 28.66
N HIS A 108 6.96 7.76 29.10
CA HIS A 108 6.59 6.35 29.33
C HIS A 108 6.80 5.47 28.11
N ALA A 109 6.67 6.03 26.90
CA ALA A 109 6.99 5.29 25.68
C ALA A 109 8.44 4.77 25.67
N LEU A 110 9.38 5.39 26.38
CA LEU A 110 10.78 4.97 26.40
C LEU A 110 11.12 4.04 27.58
N ASP A 111 10.17 3.68 28.44
CA ASP A 111 10.45 2.87 29.64
C ASP A 111 10.99 1.48 29.30
N ASP A 112 10.40 0.82 28.29
CA ASP A 112 10.90 -0.48 27.82
C ASP A 112 12.33 -0.37 27.30
N LEU A 113 12.65 0.73 26.60
CA LEU A 113 13.99 0.99 26.07
C LEU A 113 15.00 1.24 27.21
N ARG A 114 14.62 1.99 28.25
CA ARG A 114 15.44 2.19 29.45
C ARG A 114 15.80 0.86 30.10
N ALA A 115 14.81 0.00 30.29
CA ALA A 115 14.98 -1.29 30.94
C ALA A 115 15.80 -2.28 30.09
N GLU A 116 15.54 -2.34 28.78
CA GLU A 116 16.24 -3.23 27.85
C GLU A 116 17.73 -2.87 27.72
N CYS A 117 18.03 -1.58 27.51
CA CYS A 117 19.40 -1.11 27.35
C CYS A 117 20.08 -0.74 28.67
N LYS A 118 19.39 -0.79 29.82
CA LYS A 118 19.95 -0.41 31.14
C LYS A 118 20.52 1.01 31.17
N VAL A 119 19.77 1.95 30.61
CA VAL A 119 20.17 3.36 30.44
C VAL A 119 19.17 4.31 31.06
N TYR A 120 19.65 5.46 31.51
CA TYR A 120 18.82 6.58 31.91
C TYR A 120 18.52 7.45 30.68
N ILE A 121 17.24 7.78 30.50
CA ILE A 121 16.79 8.65 29.42
C ILE A 121 15.96 9.78 30.03
N TRP A 122 16.34 11.03 29.79
CA TRP A 122 15.56 12.19 30.24
C TRP A 122 15.62 13.32 29.21
N ILE A 123 14.69 14.26 29.32
CA ILE A 123 14.65 15.45 28.49
C ILE A 123 14.91 16.67 29.36
N GLU A 124 15.75 17.56 28.86
CA GLU A 124 15.98 18.87 29.44
C GLU A 124 15.01 19.88 28.79
N PRO A 125 13.98 20.38 29.51
CA PRO A 125 12.92 21.19 28.91
C PRO A 125 13.41 22.52 28.31
N SER A 126 14.47 23.10 28.87
CA SER A 126 15.03 24.39 28.42
C SER A 126 15.71 24.29 27.06
N SER A 127 16.42 23.19 26.81
CA SER A 127 17.21 22.98 25.59
C SER A 127 16.50 22.08 24.58
N MET A 128 15.42 21.39 24.97
CA MET A 128 14.77 20.32 24.22
C MET A 128 15.77 19.24 23.77
N MET A 129 16.78 18.97 24.61
CA MET A 129 17.76 17.92 24.40
C MET A 129 17.32 16.66 25.13
N ILE A 130 17.33 15.53 24.42
CA ILE A 130 17.23 14.20 24.99
C ILE A 130 18.63 13.74 25.38
N TYR A 131 18.79 13.37 26.63
CA TYR A 131 20.00 12.78 27.17
C TYR A 131 19.81 11.27 27.33
N VAL A 132 20.83 10.51 26.94
CA VAL A 132 20.91 9.06 27.12
C VAL A 132 22.23 8.77 27.82
N ALA A 133 22.16 8.21 29.03
CA ALA A 133 23.35 7.92 29.82
C ALA A 133 23.35 6.49 30.36
N GLY A 134 24.52 5.85 30.36
CA GLY A 134 24.66 4.46 30.80
C GLY A 134 26.06 4.14 31.28
N SER A 135 26.20 2.98 31.95
CA SER A 135 27.51 2.46 32.38
C SER A 135 28.32 1.88 31.23
N GLU A 136 27.65 1.45 30.15
CA GLU A 136 28.26 0.82 28.97
C GLU A 136 28.00 1.67 27.72
N GLU A 137 29.04 1.93 26.93
CA GLU A 137 28.98 2.74 25.71
C GLU A 137 28.02 2.15 24.68
N HIS A 138 28.14 0.85 24.39
CA HIS A 138 27.33 0.17 23.38
C HIS A 138 25.83 0.26 23.69
N SER A 139 25.47 0.11 24.96
CA SER A 139 24.09 0.19 25.44
C SER A 139 23.52 1.60 25.33
N ALA A 140 24.29 2.63 25.73
CA ALA A 140 23.92 4.03 25.58
C ALA A 140 23.78 4.45 24.10
N PHE A 141 24.71 4.02 23.25
CA PHE A 141 24.70 4.30 21.82
C PHE A 141 23.54 3.61 21.10
N THR A 142 23.26 2.34 21.42
CA THR A 142 22.13 1.58 20.86
C THR A 142 20.79 2.23 21.23
N ALA A 143 20.60 2.60 22.50
CA ALA A 143 19.41 3.32 22.93
C ALA A 143 19.28 4.67 22.21
N MET A 144 20.38 5.41 22.07
CA MET A 144 20.39 6.69 21.34
C MET A 144 19.95 6.50 19.88
N ASN A 145 20.48 5.51 19.16
CA ASN A 145 20.09 5.24 17.78
C ASN A 145 18.63 4.77 17.68
N ARG A 146 18.12 3.99 18.64
CA ARG A 146 16.70 3.64 18.69
C ARG A 146 15.81 4.86 18.89
N ILE A 147 16.18 5.81 19.76
CA ILE A 147 15.44 7.06 19.91
C ILE A 147 15.46 7.86 18.60
N LYS A 148 16.62 7.97 17.94
CA LYS A 148 16.72 8.63 16.62
C LYS A 148 15.78 7.97 15.61
N ASN A 149 15.84 6.66 15.48
CA ASN A 149 14.98 5.91 14.57
C ASN A 149 13.51 6.15 14.89
N TYR A 150 13.10 6.04 16.16
CA TYR A 150 11.73 6.31 16.60
C TYR A 150 11.24 7.70 16.19
N ILE A 151 12.08 8.72 16.37
CA ILE A 151 11.79 10.09 15.92
C ILE A 151 11.59 10.11 14.40
N MET A 152 12.50 9.50 13.63
CA MET A 152 12.39 9.41 12.18
C MET A 152 11.09 8.70 11.74
N LYS A 153 10.70 7.61 12.41
CA LYS A 153 9.46 6.84 12.13
C LYS A 153 8.20 7.69 12.32
N ARG A 154 8.22 8.61 13.29
CA ARG A 154 7.06 9.46 13.63
C ARG A 154 6.94 10.70 12.74
N ILE A 155 8.06 11.20 12.24
CA ILE A 155 8.11 12.40 11.41
C ILE A 155 7.85 12.07 9.95
N ARG A 156 8.45 10.98 9.47
CA ARG A 156 8.38 10.63 8.07
C ARG A 156 7.04 9.96 7.78
N THR A 157 6.16 10.69 7.11
CA THR A 157 5.15 10.07 6.28
C THR A 157 5.83 9.60 5.00
N PRO A 158 5.70 8.32 4.61
CA PRO A 158 6.24 7.88 3.33
C PRO A 158 5.58 8.67 2.21
N ILE A 159 6.36 8.98 1.18
CA ILE A 159 5.89 9.76 0.03
C ILE A 159 5.24 8.78 -0.93
N ASP A 160 3.95 8.96 -1.19
CA ASP A 160 3.25 8.18 -2.21
C ASP A 160 3.84 8.52 -3.59
N THR A 161 4.51 7.54 -4.19
CA THR A 161 5.22 7.69 -5.46
C THR A 161 4.56 6.84 -6.53
N VAL A 162 4.00 7.47 -7.56
CA VAL A 162 3.51 6.78 -8.76
C VAL A 162 4.59 6.92 -9.83
N CYS A 163 5.12 5.79 -10.29
CA CYS A 163 6.16 5.76 -11.32
C CYS A 163 5.60 5.10 -12.58
N HIS A 164 5.43 5.86 -13.65
CA HIS A 164 5.00 5.31 -14.93
C HIS A 164 6.21 4.87 -15.75
N ILE A 165 6.10 3.72 -16.37
CA ILE A 165 7.13 3.16 -17.25
C ILE A 165 6.45 2.77 -18.56
N LEU A 166 6.99 3.24 -19.68
CA LEU A 166 6.56 2.74 -20.99
C LEU A 166 7.32 1.46 -21.29
N GLU A 167 6.63 0.37 -21.59
CA GLU A 167 7.28 -0.86 -21.99
C GLU A 167 7.96 -0.71 -23.35
N LYS A 168 9.14 -1.32 -23.52
CA LYS A 168 9.84 -1.34 -24.82
C LYS A 168 8.97 -2.06 -25.85
N PRO A 169 8.54 -1.40 -26.94
CA PRO A 169 7.82 -2.08 -28.00
C PRO A 169 8.75 -3.01 -28.78
N SER A 170 8.18 -4.08 -29.34
CA SER A 170 8.87 -5.04 -30.21
C SER A 170 9.18 -4.46 -31.59
N LYS A 171 8.40 -3.47 -32.03
CA LYS A 171 8.56 -2.81 -33.32
C LYS A 171 8.53 -1.29 -33.19
N LEU A 172 8.90 -0.60 -34.26
CA LEU A 172 8.69 0.84 -34.32
C LEU A 172 7.21 1.14 -34.53
N ILE A 173 6.61 1.80 -33.54
CA ILE A 173 5.18 2.11 -33.51
C ILE A 173 4.93 3.60 -33.26
N LYS A 174 3.74 4.08 -33.64
CA LYS A 174 3.17 5.33 -33.13
C LYS A 174 2.13 4.99 -32.08
N VAL A 175 2.16 5.70 -30.95
CA VAL A 175 1.20 5.47 -29.85
C VAL A 175 0.05 6.43 -30.01
N HIS A 176 -1.16 5.90 -30.17
CA HIS A 176 -2.39 6.66 -30.24
C HIS A 176 -3.08 6.67 -28.87
N MET A 177 -3.58 7.83 -28.46
CA MET A 177 -4.45 7.99 -27.30
C MET A 177 -5.90 7.80 -27.76
N VAL A 178 -6.53 6.72 -27.31
CA VAL A 178 -7.90 6.34 -27.69
C VAL A 178 -8.84 6.49 -26.50
N LYS A 179 -10.07 6.96 -26.75
CA LYS A 179 -11.11 7.10 -25.70
C LYS A 179 -11.75 5.76 -25.34
N THR A 180 -11.79 4.85 -26.31
CA THR A 180 -12.37 3.52 -26.10
C THR A 180 -11.35 2.65 -25.37
N PRO A 181 -11.70 2.06 -24.22
CA PRO A 181 -10.80 1.18 -23.51
C PRO A 181 -10.41 -0.03 -24.36
N PRO A 182 -9.15 -0.50 -24.27
CA PRO A 182 -8.81 -1.83 -24.73
C PRO A 182 -9.58 -2.86 -23.91
N THR A 183 -10.10 -3.90 -24.55
CA THR A 183 -10.67 -5.05 -23.84
C THR A 183 -9.51 -5.88 -23.28
N PRO A 184 -9.53 -6.30 -21.99
CA PRO A 184 -10.58 -6.11 -20.98
C PRO A 184 -10.26 -4.95 -20.02
N TYR A 185 -10.92 -3.80 -20.18
CA TYR A 185 -10.92 -2.75 -19.16
C TYR A 185 -12.20 -2.81 -18.31
N ILE A 186 -12.02 -2.78 -17.00
CA ILE A 186 -13.14 -2.74 -16.04
C ILE A 186 -12.94 -1.51 -15.16
N ASN A 187 -13.91 -0.60 -15.17
CA ASN A 187 -13.92 0.55 -14.27
C ASN A 187 -13.82 0.08 -12.80
N LEU A 188 -12.95 0.72 -12.03
CA LEU A 188 -12.90 0.48 -10.60
C LEU A 188 -14.24 0.87 -9.96
N PRO A 189 -14.76 0.05 -9.04
CA PRO A 189 -15.87 0.46 -8.20
C PRO A 189 -15.51 1.76 -7.44
N PRO A 190 -16.42 2.75 -7.35
CA PRO A 190 -16.16 4.04 -6.70
C PRO A 190 -15.66 3.94 -5.25
N GLN A 191 -15.93 2.81 -4.58
CA GLN A 191 -15.57 2.52 -3.19
C GLN A 191 -14.09 2.23 -3.00
N ILE A 192 -13.42 1.74 -4.05
CA ILE A 192 -11.98 1.46 -4.04
C ILE A 192 -11.21 2.72 -4.40
N THR A 193 -11.84 3.61 -5.17
CA THR A 193 -11.23 4.85 -5.62
C THR A 193 -11.26 5.83 -4.45
N PRO A 194 -10.11 6.40 -4.04
CA PRO A 194 -10.14 7.50 -3.07
C PRO A 194 -11.08 8.60 -3.60
N PRO A 195 -11.83 9.30 -2.73
CA PRO A 195 -12.74 10.35 -3.16
C PRO A 195 -11.96 11.39 -3.97
N GLN A 196 -12.12 11.35 -5.29
CA GLN A 196 -11.47 12.30 -6.18
C GLN A 196 -12.26 13.60 -6.08
N ALA A 197 -11.61 14.65 -5.57
CA ALA A 197 -12.19 15.99 -5.51
C ALA A 197 -12.53 16.44 -6.94
N ASP A 198 -13.83 16.57 -7.23
CA ASP A 198 -14.45 17.16 -8.42
C ASP A 198 -13.52 17.33 -9.64
N ILE A 199 -12.95 16.22 -10.12
CA ILE A 199 -12.15 16.26 -11.34
C ILE A 199 -13.14 16.48 -12.47
N VAL A 200 -13.12 17.70 -13.02
CA VAL A 200 -13.84 18.07 -14.24
C VAL A 200 -13.61 16.95 -15.25
N ALA A 201 -14.70 16.35 -15.72
CA ALA A 201 -14.74 15.10 -16.45
C ALA A 201 -14.00 15.14 -17.79
N ASN A 202 -12.66 15.16 -17.76
CA ASN A 202 -11.87 14.86 -18.93
C ASN A 202 -12.14 13.39 -19.30
N PRO A 203 -12.47 13.10 -20.56
CA PRO A 203 -12.69 11.72 -20.98
C PRO A 203 -11.39 10.95 -20.81
N ALA A 204 -11.43 9.87 -20.04
CA ALA A 204 -10.28 8.99 -19.86
C ALA A 204 -9.76 8.51 -21.23
N VAL A 205 -8.43 8.43 -21.36
CA VAL A 205 -7.76 7.95 -22.57
C VAL A 205 -6.85 6.76 -22.27
N PHE A 206 -6.66 5.92 -23.28
CA PHE A 206 -5.88 4.69 -23.24
C PHE A 206 -4.83 4.71 -24.35
N MET A 207 -3.72 4.01 -24.14
CA MET A 207 -2.71 3.85 -25.19
C MET A 207 -3.09 2.71 -26.13
N ARG A 208 -2.86 2.93 -27.42
CA ARG A 208 -2.96 1.90 -28.46
C ARG A 208 -1.83 2.08 -29.46
N ALA A 209 -1.02 1.05 -29.67
CA ALA A 209 -0.05 1.05 -30.76
C ALA A 209 -0.75 1.03 -32.13
N LYS A 210 -0.24 1.84 -33.05
CA LYS A 210 -0.47 1.69 -34.49
C LYS A 210 0.88 1.48 -35.16
N GLU A 211 1.04 0.37 -35.87
CA GLU A 211 2.21 0.11 -36.71
C GLU A 211 2.29 1.20 -37.78
N VAL A 212 3.50 1.70 -38.02
CA VAL A 212 3.69 2.81 -38.95
C VAL A 212 3.71 2.22 -40.36
N GLU A 213 2.60 2.38 -41.11
CA GLU A 213 2.36 1.72 -42.41
C GLU A 213 3.48 1.95 -43.45
N THR A 214 4.16 3.09 -43.42
CA THR A 214 5.30 3.40 -44.30
C THR A 214 6.52 2.52 -44.07
N PHE A 215 6.52 1.68 -43.01
CA PHE A 215 7.67 0.86 -42.60
C PHE A 215 7.55 -0.60 -43.08
N ALA A 216 6.45 -0.99 -43.73
CA ALA A 216 6.31 -2.33 -44.33
C ALA A 216 7.37 -2.61 -45.43
N ASN A 217 7.92 -1.56 -46.04
CA ASN A 217 8.99 -1.64 -47.04
C ASN A 217 10.41 -1.69 -46.44
N LEU A 218 10.56 -1.73 -45.11
CA LEU A 218 11.86 -1.67 -44.43
C LEU A 218 12.42 -3.03 -44.00
N LEU A 219 11.66 -4.13 -44.09
CA LEU A 219 12.25 -5.46 -44.01
C LEU A 219 13.35 -5.61 -45.08
N THR A 220 13.12 -5.00 -46.24
CA THR A 220 14.08 -4.84 -47.33
C THR A 220 15.28 -3.94 -46.98
N LEU A 221 15.11 -2.95 -46.09
CA LEU A 221 16.19 -2.05 -45.68
C LEU A 221 17.06 -2.65 -44.57
N ASP A 222 16.47 -3.35 -43.58
CA ASP A 222 17.21 -4.14 -42.58
C ASP A 222 18.05 -5.23 -43.24
N LEU A 223 17.48 -5.94 -44.23
CA LEU A 223 18.22 -6.89 -45.07
C LEU A 223 19.33 -6.19 -45.87
N SER A 224 19.13 -4.94 -46.31
CA SER A 224 20.14 -4.17 -47.03
C SER A 224 21.27 -3.66 -46.12
N MET A 225 20.96 -3.24 -44.88
CA MET A 225 21.96 -2.78 -43.91
C MET A 225 22.82 -3.94 -43.39
N ALA A 226 22.18 -5.09 -43.10
CA ALA A 226 22.91 -6.31 -42.75
C ALA A 226 23.80 -6.82 -43.90
N THR A 227 23.49 -6.50 -45.16
CA THR A 227 24.35 -6.81 -46.31
C THR A 227 25.41 -5.73 -46.58
N MET A 228 25.18 -4.47 -46.20
CA MET A 228 26.17 -3.39 -46.29
C MET A 228 27.27 -3.50 -45.23
N GLU A 229 26.96 -3.90 -44.00
CA GLU A 229 27.99 -4.17 -42.97
C GLU A 229 28.93 -5.33 -43.35
N VAL A 230 28.48 -6.23 -44.23
CA VAL A 230 29.29 -7.33 -44.77
C VAL A 230 30.20 -6.87 -45.93
N THR A 231 29.85 -5.79 -46.64
CA THR A 231 30.60 -5.33 -47.82
C THR A 231 31.63 -4.24 -47.50
N ASP A 232 31.44 -3.45 -46.44
CA ASP A 232 32.44 -2.46 -45.98
C ASP A 232 33.69 -3.09 -45.34
N SER A 233 33.73 -4.41 -45.19
CA SER A 233 34.91 -5.15 -44.73
C SER A 233 35.83 -5.62 -45.86
N LEU A 234 35.52 -5.38 -47.15
CA LEU A 234 36.23 -6.05 -48.25
C LEU A 234 36.90 -5.17 -49.32
N ASP A 235 36.63 -3.87 -49.47
CA ASP A 235 37.24 -3.10 -50.55
C ASP A 235 37.97 -1.84 -50.07
N GLY A 236 39.28 -1.99 -49.87
CA GLY A 236 40.21 -0.88 -49.99
C GLY A 236 40.68 -0.75 -51.43
N HIS A 237 40.17 0.22 -52.21
CA HIS A 237 40.94 0.89 -53.27
C HIS A 237 40.27 2.15 -53.86
N ASP A 238 41.10 3.20 -53.94
CA ASP A 238 41.18 4.35 -54.87
C ASP A 238 39.96 5.17 -55.36
N LYS A 239 39.90 6.41 -54.84
CA LYS A 239 39.91 7.73 -55.51
C LYS A 239 39.06 7.96 -56.79
N ASN A 240 38.13 8.94 -56.71
CA ASN A 240 38.18 10.18 -57.51
C ASN A 240 37.11 11.23 -57.08
N PRO A 241 37.40 12.54 -57.03
CA PRO A 241 36.43 13.57 -56.69
C PRO A 241 35.80 14.20 -57.94
N GLY A 242 34.55 13.83 -58.26
CA GLY A 242 33.74 14.46 -59.30
C GLY A 242 32.72 15.44 -58.70
N THR A 243 32.89 16.73 -58.97
CA THR A 243 31.98 17.83 -58.59
C THR A 243 30.67 17.76 -59.35
N GLY A 244 29.65 17.09 -58.77
CA GLY A 244 28.27 17.05 -59.25
C GLY A 244 27.34 17.88 -58.36
N LYS A 245 26.56 18.78 -58.98
CA LYS A 245 25.55 19.63 -58.33
C LYS A 245 24.52 18.79 -57.55
N LYS A 246 24.47 18.97 -56.23
CA LYS A 246 23.44 18.42 -55.33
C LYS A 246 22.08 19.06 -55.66
N GLN A 247 21.22 18.32 -56.36
CA GLN A 247 19.78 18.53 -56.30
C GLN A 247 19.29 17.99 -54.93
N GLY A 248 18.48 18.79 -54.23
CA GLY A 248 17.99 18.51 -52.90
C GLY A 248 17.23 17.19 -52.84
N ILE A 249 17.78 16.23 -52.11
CA ILE A 249 17.12 14.99 -51.74
C ILE A 249 16.58 15.21 -50.33
N ASP A 250 15.31 15.62 -50.22
CA ASP A 250 14.54 15.69 -48.96
C ASP A 250 14.26 14.30 -48.33
N GLY A 251 14.94 13.25 -48.82
CA GLY A 251 14.86 11.89 -48.32
C GLY A 251 15.92 11.54 -47.26
N ALA A 252 17.06 12.24 -47.22
CA ALA A 252 18.16 11.88 -46.33
C ALA A 252 17.83 12.12 -44.83
N ASP A 253 17.07 13.18 -44.52
CA ASP A 253 16.72 13.51 -43.12
C ASP A 253 15.75 12.50 -42.48
N ARG A 254 15.02 11.69 -43.27
CA ARG A 254 14.04 10.73 -42.73
C ARG A 254 14.69 9.42 -42.26
N ASP A 255 15.75 9.00 -42.93
CA ASP A 255 16.48 7.79 -42.57
C ASP A 255 17.23 7.98 -41.23
N ASP A 256 17.71 9.20 -40.97
CA ASP A 256 18.38 9.57 -39.70
C ASP A 256 17.43 9.51 -38.48
N GLU A 257 16.18 9.97 -38.63
CA GLU A 257 15.20 9.93 -37.54
C GLU A 257 14.80 8.48 -37.16
N TYR A 258 14.76 7.59 -38.14
CA TYR A 258 14.47 6.17 -37.95
C TYR A 258 15.57 5.47 -37.15
N VAL A 259 16.81 5.59 -37.62
CA VAL A 259 17.99 4.99 -36.97
C VAL A 259 18.10 5.50 -35.54
N ALA A 260 17.86 6.80 -35.31
CA ALA A 260 17.82 7.38 -33.98
C ALA A 260 16.74 6.77 -33.07
N SER A 261 15.56 6.44 -33.62
CA SER A 261 14.46 5.84 -32.87
C SER A 261 14.72 4.37 -32.51
N LEU A 262 15.28 3.57 -33.44
CA LEU A 262 15.70 2.20 -33.16
C LEU A 262 16.77 2.16 -32.07
N LYS A 263 17.83 2.96 -32.24
CA LYS A 263 18.92 3.09 -31.26
C LYS A 263 18.40 3.54 -29.89
N TYR A 264 17.37 4.37 -29.86
CA TYR A 264 16.70 4.73 -28.61
C TYR A 264 16.03 3.52 -27.95
N MET A 265 15.28 2.72 -28.70
CA MET A 265 14.54 1.55 -28.19
C MET A 265 15.47 0.43 -27.72
N GLU A 266 16.65 0.26 -28.31
CA GLU A 266 17.64 -0.74 -27.90
C GLU A 266 17.97 -0.65 -26.40
N GLY A 267 18.31 0.54 -25.92
CA GLY A 267 18.63 0.78 -24.50
C GLY A 267 17.41 1.01 -23.59
N MET A 268 16.17 0.96 -24.11
CA MET A 268 14.97 1.31 -23.34
C MET A 268 14.68 0.30 -22.23
N ALA A 269 14.90 -0.99 -22.48
CA ALA A 269 14.68 -2.04 -21.48
C ALA A 269 15.59 -1.84 -20.25
N GLU A 270 16.89 -1.65 -20.45
CA GLU A 270 17.85 -1.42 -19.36
C GLU A 270 17.52 -0.14 -18.57
N ARG A 271 17.18 0.96 -19.25
CA ARG A 271 16.75 2.20 -18.59
C ARG A 271 15.49 1.99 -17.75
N ASN A 272 14.52 1.25 -18.26
CA ASN A 272 13.29 0.94 -17.53
C ASN A 272 13.58 0.09 -16.30
N GLN A 273 14.39 -0.96 -16.44
CA GLN A 273 14.79 -1.81 -15.31
C GLN A 273 15.48 -0.98 -14.22
N LYS A 274 16.43 -0.13 -14.61
CA LYS A 274 17.12 0.78 -13.69
C LYS A 274 16.15 1.73 -12.98
N ARG A 275 15.25 2.40 -13.72
CA ARG A 275 14.22 3.29 -13.13
C ARG A 275 13.36 2.57 -12.11
N ILE A 276 12.92 1.34 -12.41
CA ILE A 276 12.12 0.53 -11.48
C ILE A 276 12.94 0.18 -10.24
N CYS A 277 14.19 -0.27 -10.40
CA CYS A 277 15.07 -0.57 -9.28
C CYS A 277 15.32 0.63 -8.37
N ASP A 278 15.67 1.79 -8.95
CA ASP A 278 15.97 3.01 -8.20
C ASP A 278 14.76 3.43 -7.34
N VAL A 279 13.56 3.49 -7.94
CA VAL A 279 12.34 3.90 -7.24
C VAL A 279 11.89 2.84 -6.21
N LEU A 280 12.07 1.55 -6.52
CA LEU A 280 11.77 0.47 -5.59
C LEU A 280 12.70 0.51 -4.37
N GLN A 281 13.99 0.71 -4.58
CA GLN A 281 14.98 0.82 -3.51
C GLN A 281 14.71 2.04 -2.63
N GLU A 282 14.41 3.20 -3.23
CA GLU A 282 14.04 4.40 -2.48
C GLU A 282 12.78 4.17 -1.63
N SER A 283 11.76 3.55 -2.20
CA SER A 283 10.51 3.24 -1.49
C SER A 283 10.72 2.25 -0.35
N LEU A 284 11.54 1.20 -0.58
CA LEU A 284 11.92 0.23 0.44
C LEU A 284 12.65 0.88 1.61
N ASN A 285 13.59 1.78 1.34
CA ASN A 285 14.26 2.58 2.37
C ASN A 285 13.28 3.42 3.20
N GLN A 286 12.23 3.98 2.57
CA GLN A 286 11.21 4.74 3.29
C GLN A 286 10.35 3.85 4.19
N VAL A 287 9.89 2.70 3.68
CA VAL A 287 8.98 1.82 4.42
C VAL A 287 9.66 0.96 5.47
N GLN A 288 10.97 0.71 5.35
CA GLN A 288 11.76 -0.03 6.34
C GLN A 288 11.63 0.56 7.75
N LEU A 289 11.52 1.89 7.82
CA LEU A 289 11.37 2.62 9.07
C LEU A 289 9.93 2.73 9.55
N LEU A 290 8.95 2.07 8.93
CA LEU A 290 7.55 2.16 9.37
C LEU A 290 7.19 1.02 10.33
N ASP A 291 6.48 1.37 11.39
CA ASP A 291 5.88 0.44 12.37
C ASP A 291 4.51 -0.03 11.87
N GLY A 292 4.45 -0.53 10.64
CA GLY A 292 3.22 -0.88 9.93
C GLY A 292 3.29 -2.23 9.24
N GLU A 293 2.14 -2.77 8.88
CA GLU A 293 2.05 -3.91 7.97
C GLU A 293 2.42 -3.42 6.56
N ILE A 294 3.43 -4.04 5.96
CA ILE A 294 3.91 -3.73 4.60
C ILE A 294 3.46 -4.86 3.68
N LYS A 295 2.87 -4.50 2.54
CA LYS A 295 2.43 -5.44 1.49
C LYS A 295 3.01 -5.01 0.16
N MET A 296 3.76 -5.90 -0.48
CA MET A 296 4.26 -5.73 -1.83
C MET A 296 3.53 -6.68 -2.78
N ARG A 297 3.06 -6.18 -3.94
CA ARG A 297 2.26 -6.98 -4.90
C ARG A 297 2.51 -6.54 -6.33
N ILE A 298 2.60 -7.51 -7.24
CA ILE A 298 2.54 -7.29 -8.69
C ILE A 298 1.18 -7.76 -9.21
N ARG A 299 0.51 -6.93 -10.01
CA ARG A 299 -0.83 -7.18 -10.55
C ARG A 299 -0.87 -6.92 -12.05
N PHE A 300 -1.67 -7.69 -12.78
CA PHE A 300 -1.95 -7.47 -14.20
C PHE A 300 -3.28 -6.77 -14.39
N GLY A 301 -3.39 -5.99 -15.45
CA GLY A 301 -4.58 -5.22 -15.70
C GLY A 301 -4.36 -4.15 -16.77
N GLN A 302 -4.93 -2.98 -16.54
CA GLN A 302 -4.95 -1.90 -17.51
C GLN A 302 -4.66 -0.56 -16.85
N VAL A 303 -3.92 0.30 -17.55
CA VAL A 303 -3.71 1.69 -17.13
C VAL A 303 -4.60 2.61 -17.97
N ARG A 304 -5.42 3.42 -17.30
CA ARG A 304 -6.12 4.55 -17.93
C ARG A 304 -5.48 5.86 -17.54
N PHE A 305 -5.37 6.80 -18.47
CA PHE A 305 -4.93 8.17 -18.18
C PHE A 305 -6.16 9.05 -17.95
N LEU A 306 -6.19 9.70 -16.79
CA LEU A 306 -7.27 10.56 -16.32
C LEU A 306 -7.03 12.01 -16.75
N GLU A 307 -5.78 12.47 -16.63
CA GLU A 307 -5.35 13.81 -16.97
C GLU A 307 -3.98 13.77 -17.61
N TYR A 308 -3.85 14.42 -18.76
CA TYR A 308 -2.65 14.39 -19.62
C TYR A 308 -2.38 12.96 -20.17
N PRO A 309 -1.89 12.75 -21.40
CA PRO A 309 -1.46 13.71 -22.42
C PRO A 309 -2.59 14.33 -23.26
N ARG A 310 -2.32 15.50 -23.86
CA ARG A 310 -3.27 16.23 -24.72
C ARG A 310 -3.25 15.77 -26.18
N ASP A 311 -2.06 15.47 -26.70
CA ASP A 311 -1.93 15.03 -28.08
C ASP A 311 -2.44 13.60 -28.24
N THR A 312 -3.04 13.34 -29.39
CA THR A 312 -3.65 12.05 -29.70
C THR A 312 -2.66 11.04 -30.27
N VAL A 313 -1.47 11.47 -30.70
CA VAL A 313 -0.44 10.63 -31.31
C VAL A 313 0.93 11.03 -30.81
N TRP A 314 1.71 10.05 -30.38
CA TRP A 314 3.06 10.25 -29.83
C TRP A 314 4.07 9.32 -30.48
N LYS A 315 5.30 9.82 -30.66
CA LYS A 315 6.48 8.98 -30.92
C LYS A 315 6.93 8.34 -29.60
N ILE A 316 7.49 7.14 -29.66
CA ILE A 316 7.92 6.39 -28.46
C ILE A 316 8.93 7.17 -27.62
N LYS A 317 9.93 7.78 -28.26
CA LYS A 317 10.94 8.59 -27.57
C LYS A 317 10.31 9.77 -26.83
N ASP A 318 9.44 10.52 -27.49
CA ASP A 318 8.79 11.69 -26.88
C ASP A 318 7.89 11.24 -25.72
N LEU A 319 7.15 10.15 -25.90
CA LEU A 319 6.28 9.62 -24.86
C LEU A 319 7.07 9.18 -23.62
N ASP A 320 8.13 8.39 -23.79
CA ASP A 320 8.97 7.87 -22.68
C ASP A 320 9.80 8.95 -21.97
N THR A 321 10.20 10.00 -22.69
CA THR A 321 11.06 11.06 -22.10
C THR A 321 10.29 12.27 -21.59
N THR A 322 9.14 12.60 -22.17
CA THR A 322 8.41 13.84 -21.84
C THR A 322 7.08 13.59 -21.16
N VAL A 323 6.32 12.58 -21.59
CA VAL A 323 4.94 12.39 -21.11
C VAL A 323 4.87 11.49 -19.89
N ILE A 324 5.46 10.30 -20.00
CA ILE A 324 5.43 9.24 -18.98
C ILE A 324 6.03 9.68 -17.65
N PRO A 325 7.20 10.34 -17.59
CA PRO A 325 7.78 10.79 -16.32
C PRO A 325 7.17 12.11 -15.80
N ASP A 326 6.21 12.72 -16.49
CA ASP A 326 5.64 14.01 -16.07
C ASP A 326 4.77 13.84 -14.82
N MET A 327 5.07 14.60 -13.76
CA MET A 327 4.31 14.57 -12.50
C MET A 327 2.83 14.98 -12.65
N ARG A 328 2.48 15.65 -13.76
CA ARG A 328 1.09 16.02 -14.09
C ARG A 328 0.28 14.84 -14.62
N LEU A 329 0.94 13.76 -15.06
CA LEU A 329 0.30 12.56 -15.58
C LEU A 329 -0.48 11.86 -14.46
N LYS A 330 -1.80 12.03 -14.45
CA LYS A 330 -2.67 11.27 -13.56
C LYS A 330 -3.17 10.05 -14.30
N SER A 331 -2.90 8.88 -13.74
CA SER A 331 -3.47 7.63 -14.25
C SER A 331 -4.17 6.86 -13.15
N GLU A 332 -4.90 5.82 -13.54
CA GLU A 332 -5.46 4.82 -12.65
C GLU A 332 -5.18 3.44 -13.22
N PHE A 333 -4.80 2.50 -12.35
CA PHE A 333 -4.60 1.12 -12.71
C PHE A 333 -5.80 0.27 -12.26
N SER A 334 -6.42 -0.42 -13.20
CA SER A 334 -7.46 -1.42 -12.93
C SER A 334 -6.84 -2.81 -12.97
N PRO A 335 -6.80 -3.57 -11.85
CA PRO A 335 -6.18 -4.89 -11.79
C PRO A 335 -7.10 -6.02 -12.32
N PHE A 336 -8.28 -5.68 -12.85
CA PHE A 336 -9.31 -6.66 -13.18
C PHE A 336 -9.23 -7.03 -14.66
N ILE A 337 -9.10 -8.32 -14.94
CA ILE A 337 -8.95 -8.86 -16.30
C ILE A 337 -10.25 -9.47 -16.84
N SER A 338 -11.23 -9.76 -15.97
CA SER A 338 -12.49 -10.39 -16.37
C SER A 338 -13.63 -10.09 -15.40
N ARG A 339 -14.86 -10.16 -15.92
CA ARG A 339 -16.12 -10.21 -15.15
C ARG A 339 -16.72 -11.62 -15.08
N SER A 340 -16.15 -12.58 -15.78
CA SER A 340 -16.52 -14.01 -15.73
C SER A 340 -15.39 -14.83 -15.10
N SER A 341 -15.77 -15.86 -14.35
CA SER A 341 -14.86 -16.86 -13.79
C SER A 341 -14.20 -17.73 -14.85
N ASP A 342 -14.78 -17.86 -16.05
CA ASP A 342 -14.37 -18.86 -17.05
C ASP A 342 -12.89 -18.73 -17.42
N LYS A 343 -12.42 -17.50 -17.67
CA LYS A 343 -11.01 -17.22 -17.97
C LYS A 343 -10.09 -17.65 -16.82
N LEU A 344 -10.49 -17.43 -15.57
CA LEU A 344 -9.68 -17.83 -14.41
C LEU A 344 -9.69 -19.34 -14.20
N VAL A 345 -10.78 -20.03 -14.56
CA VAL A 345 -10.83 -21.49 -14.53
C VAL A 345 -9.86 -22.07 -15.56
N SER A 346 -9.90 -21.58 -16.80
CA SER A 346 -8.94 -22.00 -17.84
C SER A 346 -7.50 -21.67 -17.46
N LEU A 347 -7.25 -20.50 -16.85
CA LEU A 347 -5.92 -20.15 -16.35
C LEU A 347 -5.49 -21.09 -15.21
N ALA A 348 -6.37 -21.38 -14.26
CA ALA A 348 -6.09 -22.31 -13.17
C ALA A 348 -5.71 -23.70 -13.69
N GLU A 349 -6.38 -24.18 -14.73
CA GLU A 349 -6.07 -25.46 -15.38
C GLU A 349 -4.69 -25.45 -16.04
N LYS A 350 -4.31 -24.35 -16.71
CA LYS A 350 -2.96 -24.17 -17.28
C LYS A 350 -1.87 -24.09 -16.20
N LEU A 351 -2.16 -23.40 -15.09
CA LEU A 351 -1.22 -23.18 -13.99
C LEU A 351 -1.02 -24.40 -13.11
N THR A 352 -1.96 -25.35 -13.10
CA THR A 352 -1.87 -26.55 -12.25
C THR A 352 -0.98 -27.60 -12.94
N PRO A 353 0.21 -27.92 -12.40
CA PRO A 353 1.06 -28.98 -12.95
C PRO A 353 0.30 -30.30 -13.02
N PRO A 354 0.53 -31.16 -14.03
CA PRO A 354 -0.12 -32.45 -14.15
C PRO A 354 -0.05 -33.29 -12.87
N GLU A 355 1.06 -33.21 -12.14
CA GLU A 355 1.33 -33.95 -10.91
C GLU A 355 0.51 -33.46 -9.70
N LEU A 356 0.05 -32.21 -9.74
CA LEU A 356 -0.70 -31.56 -8.66
C LEU A 356 -2.20 -31.43 -8.95
N LYS A 357 -2.68 -31.99 -10.07
CA LYS A 357 -4.11 -32.09 -10.42
C LYS A 357 -4.83 -33.00 -9.41
N GLY A 358 -5.14 -32.45 -8.23
CA GLY A 358 -5.77 -33.15 -7.11
C GLY A 358 -5.42 -32.57 -5.74
N GLN A 359 -4.31 -31.81 -5.64
CA GLN A 359 -3.87 -31.13 -4.42
C GLN A 359 -4.20 -29.64 -4.45
N THR A 360 -5.44 -29.30 -4.81
CA THR A 360 -5.87 -27.89 -4.80
C THR A 360 -5.93 -27.41 -3.36
N MET A 361 -5.04 -26.49 -2.97
CA MET A 361 -5.13 -25.83 -1.67
C MET A 361 -6.51 -25.18 -1.57
N GLN A 362 -7.17 -25.35 -0.42
CA GLN A 362 -8.46 -24.71 -0.22
C GLN A 362 -8.32 -23.19 -0.41
N PRO A 363 -9.25 -22.56 -1.15
CA PRO A 363 -9.15 -21.14 -1.40
C PRO A 363 -9.24 -20.36 -0.09
N GLU A 364 -8.30 -19.46 0.13
CA GLU A 364 -8.34 -18.56 1.26
C GLU A 364 -9.42 -17.49 1.01
N VAL A 365 -10.34 -17.32 1.96
CA VAL A 365 -11.39 -16.30 1.90
C VAL A 365 -11.10 -15.21 2.91
N LEU A 366 -10.77 -14.01 2.41
CA LEU A 366 -10.52 -12.82 3.21
C LEU A 366 -11.68 -11.83 3.04
N TRP A 367 -12.25 -11.38 4.15
CA TRP A 367 -13.25 -10.33 4.17
C TRP A 367 -12.60 -9.02 4.61
N THR A 368 -12.59 -8.03 3.73
CA THR A 368 -12.14 -6.68 4.02
C THR A 368 -13.35 -5.77 4.21
N LEU A 369 -13.50 -5.22 5.40
CA LEU A 369 -14.59 -4.32 5.78
C LEU A 369 -14.04 -2.90 5.94
N GLY A 370 -14.60 -1.96 5.18
CA GLY A 370 -14.34 -0.54 5.39
C GLY A 370 -15.30 0.01 6.42
N ILE A 371 -14.78 0.42 7.57
CA ILE A 371 -15.59 0.97 8.66
C ILE A 371 -15.19 2.41 8.96
N LEU A 372 -16.15 3.21 9.43
CA LEU A 372 -15.90 4.47 10.09
C LEU A 372 -15.92 4.27 11.59
N LYS A 373 -14.85 4.67 12.26
CA LYS A 373 -14.77 4.73 13.72
C LYS A 373 -14.86 6.17 14.20
N ARG A 374 -15.72 6.42 15.17
CA ARG A 374 -15.79 7.70 15.90
C ARG A 374 -14.62 7.78 16.89
N VAL A 375 -13.93 8.92 16.92
CA VAL A 375 -12.81 9.17 17.85
C VAL A 375 -13.31 10.04 18.99
N ASP A 376 -13.45 9.46 20.18
CA ASP A 376 -13.87 10.11 21.42
C ASP A 376 -15.22 10.87 21.29
N ALA A 377 -15.48 11.83 22.19
CA ALA A 377 -16.63 12.72 22.13
C ALA A 377 -16.61 13.63 20.88
N SER A 378 -15.49 13.70 20.15
CA SER A 378 -15.41 14.46 18.91
C SER A 378 -16.32 13.86 17.84
N ALA A 379 -16.85 14.71 16.95
CA ALA A 379 -17.60 14.24 15.78
C ALA A 379 -16.67 13.72 14.65
N ALA A 380 -15.35 13.66 14.88
CA ALA A 380 -14.40 13.20 13.90
C ALA A 380 -14.48 11.68 13.72
N HIS A 381 -14.48 11.25 12.47
CA HIS A 381 -14.45 9.84 12.11
C HIS A 381 -13.11 9.51 11.46
N ILE A 382 -12.58 8.33 11.77
CA ILE A 382 -11.41 7.77 11.11
C ILE A 382 -11.84 6.57 10.27
N ASN A 383 -11.26 6.45 9.08
CA ASN A 383 -11.41 5.27 8.24
C ASN A 383 -10.53 4.15 8.80
N VAL A 384 -11.15 3.01 9.11
CA VAL A 384 -10.44 1.79 9.52
C VAL A 384 -10.79 0.68 8.52
N GLN A 385 -9.78 -0.04 8.06
CA GLN A 385 -9.95 -1.24 7.27
C GLN A 385 -9.81 -2.45 8.19
N LEU A 386 -10.85 -3.28 8.28
CA LEU A 386 -10.81 -4.55 8.99
C LEU A 386 -10.61 -5.69 8.01
N ASP A 387 -9.53 -6.45 8.15
CA ASP A 387 -9.28 -7.67 7.40
C ASP A 387 -9.63 -8.86 8.31
N VAL A 388 -10.61 -9.69 7.92
CA VAL A 388 -11.22 -10.72 8.76
C VAL A 388 -11.27 -12.06 8.03
N THR A 389 -10.91 -13.14 8.72
CA THR A 389 -11.13 -14.53 8.29
C THR A 389 -12.14 -15.21 9.21
N PHE A 390 -12.81 -16.25 8.70
CA PHE A 390 -13.80 -17.01 9.44
C PHE A 390 -13.43 -18.49 9.50
N ARG A 391 -13.78 -19.15 10.61
CA ARG A 391 -13.64 -20.60 10.78
C ARG A 391 -14.83 -21.35 10.19
N ASP A 392 -14.73 -22.67 10.20
CA ASP A 392 -15.82 -23.56 9.79
C ASP A 392 -17.08 -23.40 10.64
N ASP A 393 -16.94 -22.99 11.91
CA ASP A 393 -18.04 -22.69 12.84
C ASP A 393 -18.70 -21.32 12.60
N GLU A 394 -18.39 -20.67 11.47
CA GLU A 394 -18.95 -19.40 11.01
C GLU A 394 -18.60 -18.19 11.88
N LYS A 395 -17.76 -18.38 12.90
CA LYS A 395 -17.25 -17.30 13.73
C LYS A 395 -15.92 -16.79 13.20
N VAL A 396 -15.60 -15.54 13.54
CA VAL A 396 -14.31 -14.92 13.22
C VAL A 396 -13.15 -15.76 13.80
N SER A 397 -12.16 -16.07 12.96
CA SER A 397 -10.88 -16.69 13.37
C SER A 397 -9.86 -15.63 13.73
N LEU A 398 -9.35 -14.96 12.72
CA LEU A 398 -8.29 -13.96 12.80
C LEU A 398 -8.84 -12.67 12.22
N TRP A 399 -8.48 -11.56 12.86
CA TRP A 399 -8.79 -10.26 12.32
C TRP A 399 -7.63 -9.31 12.55
N ASN A 400 -7.52 -8.35 11.64
CA ASN A 400 -6.61 -7.25 11.75
C ASN A 400 -7.33 -5.94 11.48
N ALA A 401 -6.95 -4.88 12.18
CA ALA A 401 -7.47 -3.54 11.98
C ALA A 401 -6.33 -2.64 11.53
N LEU A 402 -6.50 -2.03 10.36
CA LEU A 402 -5.52 -1.16 9.72
C LEU A 402 -6.07 0.25 9.61
N VAL A 403 -5.26 1.23 10.00
CA VAL A 403 -5.51 2.66 9.78
C VAL A 403 -4.38 3.28 8.97
N GLN A 404 -4.62 4.47 8.45
CA GLN A 404 -3.61 5.27 7.73
C GLN A 404 -2.96 4.48 6.59
N LYS A 405 -3.78 3.77 5.81
CA LYS A 405 -3.28 3.01 4.67
C LYS A 405 -2.75 3.97 3.61
N ASN A 406 -1.52 3.75 3.18
CA ASN A 406 -0.84 4.51 2.14
C ASN A 406 -0.28 3.55 1.08
N THR A 407 0.13 4.10 -0.06
CA THR A 407 0.77 3.32 -1.13
C THR A 407 2.05 4.03 -1.53
N PRO A 408 3.13 3.87 -0.74
CA PRO A 408 4.39 4.58 -0.97
C PRO A 408 4.96 4.36 -2.36
N LEU A 409 4.66 3.21 -2.97
CA LEU A 409 5.08 2.91 -4.33
C LEU A 409 3.94 2.32 -5.15
N ASP A 410 3.75 2.86 -6.35
CA ASP A 410 2.92 2.30 -7.42
C ASP A 410 3.63 2.47 -8.77
N VAL A 411 4.43 1.48 -9.15
CA VAL A 411 5.07 1.41 -10.47
C VAL A 411 4.05 0.87 -11.46
N ARG A 412 3.72 1.63 -12.51
CA ARG A 412 2.75 1.24 -13.55
C ARG A 412 3.47 1.10 -14.88
N VAL A 413 3.58 -0.13 -15.36
CA VAL A 413 4.21 -0.43 -16.63
C VAL A 413 3.14 -0.56 -17.70
N VAL A 414 3.18 0.39 -18.63
CA VAL A 414 2.19 0.55 -19.69
C VAL A 414 2.71 -0.11 -20.95
N SER A 415 1.97 -1.10 -21.46
CA SER A 415 2.30 -1.73 -22.73
C SER A 415 1.51 -1.08 -23.86
N PRO A 416 2.17 -0.50 -24.88
CA PRO A 416 1.44 0.04 -26.03
C PRO A 416 0.99 -1.07 -27.01
N GLU A 417 1.72 -2.18 -27.09
CA GLU A 417 1.48 -3.28 -28.04
C GLU A 417 0.64 -4.41 -27.45
N ARG A 418 0.81 -4.70 -26.16
CA ARG A 418 0.12 -5.81 -25.52
C ARG A 418 -1.20 -5.38 -24.92
N PRO A 419 -2.19 -6.28 -24.87
CA PRO A 419 -3.45 -5.96 -24.22
C PRO A 419 -3.22 -5.68 -22.74
N LEU A 420 -2.36 -6.41 -22.02
CA LEU A 420 -2.22 -6.24 -20.57
C LEU A 420 -1.02 -5.36 -20.16
N CYS A 421 -1.31 -4.41 -19.28
CA CYS A 421 -0.34 -3.69 -18.47
C CYS A 421 -0.12 -4.42 -17.13
N TRP A 422 0.86 -3.97 -16.36
CA TRP A 422 1.05 -4.46 -15.00
C TRP A 422 1.49 -3.35 -14.05
N ALA A 423 1.25 -3.55 -12.76
CA ALA A 423 1.65 -2.63 -11.72
C ALA A 423 2.34 -3.35 -10.55
N TRP A 424 3.40 -2.74 -10.02
CA TRP A 424 4.12 -3.18 -8.83
C TRP A 424 3.91 -2.16 -7.72
N THR A 425 3.21 -2.61 -6.67
CA THR A 425 2.78 -1.76 -5.56
C THR A 425 3.46 -2.15 -4.26
N ILE A 426 3.84 -1.15 -3.44
CA ILE A 426 4.11 -1.30 -2.02
C ILE A 426 3.03 -0.48 -1.29
N SER A 427 2.30 -1.13 -0.40
CA SER A 427 1.31 -0.50 0.47
C SER A 427 1.67 -0.73 1.92
N THR A 428 1.39 0.26 2.77
CA THR A 428 1.56 0.10 4.22
C THR A 428 0.31 0.49 4.97
N GLY A 429 0.14 -0.05 6.17
CA GLY A 429 -0.97 0.30 7.05
C GLY A 429 -0.56 0.16 8.51
N LYS A 430 -0.94 1.11 9.34
CA LYS A 430 -0.67 1.02 10.78
C LYS A 430 -1.67 0.08 11.43
N ARG A 431 -1.15 -0.94 12.09
CA ARG A 431 -1.96 -1.90 12.85
C ARG A 431 -2.51 -1.24 14.11
N LEU A 432 -3.82 -1.37 14.33
CA LEU A 432 -4.43 -1.10 15.62
C LEU A 432 -4.30 -2.33 16.51
N GLU A 433 -4.19 -2.11 17.82
CA GLU A 433 -4.16 -3.21 18.79
C GLU A 433 -5.48 -3.98 18.71
N ALA A 434 -5.36 -5.30 18.52
CA ALA A 434 -6.50 -6.21 18.43
C ALA A 434 -7.05 -6.54 19.83
N ASP A 435 -7.48 -5.51 20.56
CA ASP A 435 -8.13 -5.68 21.86
C ASP A 435 -9.62 -6.02 21.66
N LYS A 436 -10.10 -7.05 22.35
CA LYS A 436 -11.52 -7.46 22.34
C LYS A 436 -12.44 -6.39 22.90
N PHE A 437 -11.93 -5.52 23.78
CA PHE A 437 -12.72 -4.45 24.39
C PHE A 437 -12.66 -3.14 23.62
N SER A 438 -11.77 -3.03 22.62
CA SER A 438 -11.76 -1.91 21.70
C SER A 438 -13.09 -1.82 20.94
N PRO A 439 -13.48 -0.64 20.42
CA PRO A 439 -14.63 -0.51 19.53
C PRO A 439 -14.61 -1.53 18.40
N GLU A 440 -13.46 -1.73 17.77
CA GLU A 440 -13.23 -2.69 16.69
C GLU A 440 -13.46 -4.12 17.15
N GLY A 441 -12.91 -4.50 18.31
CA GLY A 441 -13.11 -5.81 18.90
C GLY A 441 -14.58 -6.12 19.19
N LYS A 442 -15.33 -5.13 19.72
CA LYS A 442 -16.78 -5.25 19.93
C LYS A 442 -17.54 -5.44 18.62
N PHE A 443 -17.21 -4.66 17.59
CA PHE A 443 -17.82 -4.82 16.27
C PHE A 443 -17.50 -6.18 15.64
N VAL A 444 -16.24 -6.63 15.72
CA VAL A 444 -15.79 -7.94 15.23
C VAL A 444 -16.50 -9.09 15.94
N TYR A 445 -16.80 -8.95 17.24
CA TYR A 445 -17.52 -9.99 18.00
C TYR A 445 -18.96 -10.22 17.49
N GLU A 446 -19.57 -9.20 16.90
CA GLU A 446 -20.91 -9.29 16.29
C GLU A 446 -20.86 -9.84 14.85
N LEU A 447 -19.67 -9.98 14.24
CA LEU A 447 -19.50 -10.57 12.92
C LEU A 447 -19.66 -12.08 12.97
N ARG A 448 -20.49 -12.62 12.09
CA ARG A 448 -20.59 -14.05 11.81
C ARG A 448 -20.97 -14.30 10.37
N LEU A 449 -20.74 -15.51 9.90
CA LEU A 449 -21.35 -15.98 8.67
C LEU A 449 -22.69 -16.66 9.00
N GLU A 450 -23.64 -16.59 8.07
CA GLU A 450 -24.85 -17.41 8.07
C GLU A 450 -24.74 -18.37 6.88
N LYS A 451 -24.53 -19.67 7.15
CA LYS A 451 -24.61 -20.70 6.12
C LYS A 451 -26.06 -21.16 5.93
N ARG A 452 -26.49 -21.21 4.67
CA ARG A 452 -27.70 -21.93 4.25
C ARG A 452 -27.26 -23.10 3.37
N LYS A 453 -27.99 -24.22 3.44
CA LYS A 453 -27.74 -25.36 2.56
C LYS A 453 -27.75 -24.86 1.11
N ASP A 454 -26.70 -25.20 0.37
CA ASP A 454 -26.54 -24.89 -1.05
C ASP A 454 -26.44 -23.40 -1.43
N GLN A 455 -26.09 -22.52 -0.48
CA GLN A 455 -25.84 -21.10 -0.76
C GLN A 455 -24.49 -20.63 -0.22
N GLU A 456 -23.90 -19.64 -0.88
CA GLU A 456 -22.73 -18.95 -0.34
C GLU A 456 -23.05 -18.33 1.02
N SER A 457 -22.09 -18.41 1.94
CA SER A 457 -22.23 -17.86 3.27
C SER A 457 -22.44 -16.34 3.22
N LYS A 458 -23.41 -15.86 3.99
CA LYS A 458 -23.73 -14.43 4.07
C LYS A 458 -23.11 -13.82 5.31
N LEU A 459 -22.50 -12.64 5.16
CA LEU A 459 -21.96 -11.90 6.29
C LEU A 459 -23.11 -11.29 7.11
N VAL A 460 -23.15 -11.59 8.39
CA VAL A 460 -24.03 -10.95 9.37
C VAL A 460 -23.18 -10.02 10.24
N PHE A 461 -23.67 -8.81 10.45
CA PHE A 461 -22.98 -7.79 11.24
C PHE A 461 -23.99 -6.95 12.02
N ALA A 462 -23.51 -6.21 13.02
CA ALA A 462 -24.27 -5.16 13.68
C ALA A 462 -23.36 -3.95 13.88
N ASN A 463 -23.80 -2.77 13.43
CA ASN A 463 -23.10 -1.52 13.72
C ASN A 463 -23.10 -1.26 15.24
N THR A 464 -22.13 -0.49 15.74
CA THR A 464 -22.12 -0.02 17.13
C THR A 464 -22.32 1.50 17.17
N ASN A 465 -22.38 2.10 18.36
CA ASN A 465 -22.37 3.56 18.47
C ASN A 465 -21.06 4.20 17.96
N ASP A 466 -19.97 3.43 18.02
CA ASP A 466 -18.63 3.90 17.67
C ASP A 466 -18.23 3.52 16.24
N ILE A 467 -18.85 2.49 15.67
CA ILE A 467 -18.46 1.90 14.40
C ILE A 467 -19.64 1.78 13.44
N GLN A 468 -19.43 2.32 12.25
CA GLN A 468 -20.35 2.22 11.12
C GLN A 468 -19.67 1.51 9.94
N LEU A 469 -20.26 0.39 9.49
CA LEU A 469 -19.85 -0.28 8.26
C LEU A 469 -20.22 0.56 7.02
N ARG A 470 -19.26 0.74 6.09
CA ARG A 470 -19.42 1.49 4.84
C ARG A 470 -19.44 0.59 3.61
N TYR A 471 -18.49 -0.33 3.53
CA TYR A 471 -18.40 -1.27 2.42
C TYR A 471 -17.83 -2.60 2.89
N VAL A 472 -18.12 -3.64 2.12
CA VAL A 472 -17.57 -4.99 2.31
C VAL A 472 -16.94 -5.43 1.00
N ARG A 473 -15.76 -6.05 1.09
CA ARG A 473 -15.07 -6.72 0.01
C ARG A 473 -14.76 -8.14 0.45
N ARG A 474 -15.07 -9.12 -0.38
CA ARG A 474 -14.69 -10.52 -0.17
C ARG A 474 -13.68 -10.91 -1.24
N GLU A 475 -12.48 -11.29 -0.84
CA GLU A 475 -11.44 -11.83 -1.71
C GLU A 475 -11.40 -13.36 -1.53
N LYS A 476 -11.62 -14.10 -2.60
CA LYS A 476 -11.41 -15.55 -2.65
C LYS A 476 -10.16 -15.83 -3.47
N LYS A 477 -9.10 -16.30 -2.81
CA LYS A 477 -7.76 -16.48 -3.39
C LYS A 477 -7.49 -17.95 -3.65
N ARG A 478 -7.11 -18.29 -4.89
CA ARG A 478 -6.52 -19.58 -5.24
C ARG A 478 -5.05 -19.36 -5.54
N GLN A 479 -4.19 -20.12 -4.89
CA GLN A 479 -2.73 -19.98 -4.99
C GLN A 479 -2.17 -21.13 -5.80
N PHE A 480 -1.30 -20.82 -6.76
CA PHE A 480 -0.62 -21.79 -7.62
C PHE A 480 0.89 -21.58 -7.49
N LEU A 481 1.60 -22.61 -7.04
CA LEU A 481 3.06 -22.59 -6.98
C LEU A 481 3.61 -22.90 -8.38
N HIS A 482 4.41 -22.00 -8.90
CA HIS A 482 5.09 -22.08 -10.19
C HIS A 482 6.53 -21.59 -9.99
N ASP A 483 7.43 -22.50 -9.63
CA ASP A 483 8.79 -22.25 -9.13
C ASP A 483 9.58 -21.14 -9.87
N PRO A 484 10.11 -20.10 -9.17
CA PRO A 484 9.99 -19.76 -7.75
C PRO A 484 8.87 -18.73 -7.52
N TRP A 485 7.66 -18.92 -8.01
CA TRP A 485 6.56 -17.95 -7.94
C TRP A 485 5.26 -18.54 -7.39
N THR A 486 4.42 -17.72 -6.75
CA THR A 486 3.02 -18.03 -6.44
C THR A 486 2.12 -17.10 -7.21
N ILE A 487 1.31 -17.68 -8.06
CA ILE A 487 0.31 -16.95 -8.81
C ILE A 487 -0.99 -17.04 -8.02
N GLU A 488 -1.54 -15.89 -7.67
CA GLU A 488 -2.85 -15.77 -7.03
C GLU A 488 -3.90 -15.43 -8.07
N LEU A 489 -4.89 -16.31 -8.21
CA LEU A 489 -6.13 -16.02 -8.90
C LEU A 489 -7.13 -15.52 -7.86
N ILE A 490 -7.59 -14.28 -8.02
CA ILE A 490 -8.40 -13.58 -7.03
C ILE A 490 -9.77 -13.26 -7.62
N GLU A 491 -10.80 -13.80 -6.99
CA GLU A 491 -12.20 -13.39 -7.18
C GLU A 491 -12.54 -12.37 -6.10
N GLU A 492 -12.98 -11.18 -6.50
CA GLU A 492 -13.32 -10.06 -5.62
C GLU A 492 -14.80 -9.71 -5.77
N ALA A 493 -15.55 -9.86 -4.68
CA ALA A 493 -16.94 -9.45 -4.59
C ALA A 493 -17.07 -8.19 -3.72
N PHE A 494 -17.87 -7.22 -4.17
CA PHE A 494 -18.01 -5.91 -3.54
C PHE A 494 -19.44 -5.61 -3.13
N TRP A 495 -19.62 -5.04 -1.93
CA TRP A 495 -20.90 -4.54 -1.44
C TRP A 495 -20.73 -3.13 -0.87
N THR A 496 -21.65 -2.24 -1.23
CA THR A 496 -21.65 -0.84 -0.81
C THR A 496 -22.90 -0.53 -0.02
N LEU A 497 -22.71 0.00 1.18
CA LEU A 497 -23.83 0.37 2.04
C LEU A 497 -24.16 1.84 1.81
N LYS A 498 -25.15 2.09 0.93
CA LYS A 498 -25.62 3.46 0.64
C LYS A 498 -26.18 4.15 1.89
N THR A 499 -26.92 3.41 2.70
CA THR A 499 -27.51 3.89 3.96
C THR A 499 -26.86 3.20 5.15
N PRO A 500 -26.45 3.96 6.20
CA PRO A 500 -26.00 3.36 7.45
C PRO A 500 -27.09 2.46 8.04
N TYR A 501 -26.71 1.29 8.54
CA TYR A 501 -27.59 0.52 9.42
C TYR A 501 -27.63 1.16 10.81
N LYS A 502 -28.78 1.04 11.49
CA LYS A 502 -28.93 1.52 12.87
C LYS A 502 -27.98 0.75 13.80
N PRO A 503 -27.41 1.40 14.84
CA PRO A 503 -26.60 0.72 15.83
C PRO A 503 -27.34 -0.45 16.48
N TYR A 504 -26.61 -1.53 16.77
CA TYR A 504 -27.03 -2.77 17.42
C TYR A 504 -28.14 -3.55 16.70
N GLN A 505 -28.51 -3.14 15.50
CA GLN A 505 -29.42 -3.91 14.65
C GLN A 505 -28.61 -4.95 13.85
N SER A 506 -28.85 -6.23 14.13
CA SER A 506 -28.29 -7.32 13.33
C SER A 506 -28.79 -7.19 11.89
N ALA A 507 -27.87 -7.08 10.94
CA ALA A 507 -28.12 -6.99 9.53
C ALA A 507 -27.42 -8.13 8.80
N VAL A 508 -28.11 -8.73 7.83
CA VAL A 508 -27.52 -9.69 6.90
C VAL A 508 -27.14 -8.92 5.64
N LEU A 509 -25.88 -9.02 5.22
CA LEU A 509 -25.39 -8.41 3.99
C LEU A 509 -26.24 -8.91 2.81
N ALA A 510 -26.70 -7.97 1.99
CA ALA A 510 -27.63 -8.27 0.90
C ALA A 510 -27.11 -9.40 0.00
N ALA A 511 -28.04 -10.23 -0.50
CA ALA A 511 -27.73 -11.55 -1.04
C ALA A 511 -26.90 -11.57 -2.34
N ALA A 512 -26.68 -10.44 -3.01
CA ALA A 512 -25.80 -10.33 -4.17
C ALA A 512 -24.83 -9.15 -4.02
N PRO A 513 -23.55 -9.32 -4.39
CA PRO A 513 -22.61 -8.21 -4.48
C PRO A 513 -23.00 -7.25 -5.61
N ASP A 514 -22.65 -5.97 -5.45
CA ASP A 514 -22.80 -4.95 -6.49
C ASP A 514 -21.97 -5.33 -7.73
N HIS A 515 -20.77 -5.89 -7.49
CA HIS A 515 -19.83 -6.30 -8.52
C HIS A 515 -19.09 -7.57 -8.09
N VAL A 516 -18.86 -8.48 -9.04
CA VAL A 516 -17.90 -9.59 -8.93
C VAL A 516 -16.87 -9.42 -10.02
N LEU A 517 -15.61 -9.26 -9.63
CA LEU A 517 -14.50 -8.95 -10.52
C LEU A 517 -13.38 -9.97 -10.31
N TYR A 518 -12.64 -10.26 -11.37
CA TYR A 518 -11.59 -11.26 -11.34
C TYR A 518 -10.25 -10.64 -11.72
N SER A 519 -9.22 -10.93 -10.93
CA SER A 519 -7.86 -10.41 -11.11
C SER A 519 -6.81 -11.50 -10.94
N VAL A 520 -5.62 -11.24 -11.50
CA VAL A 520 -4.45 -12.10 -11.34
C VAL A 520 -3.35 -11.28 -10.70
N ALA A 521 -2.79 -11.81 -9.62
CA ALA A 521 -1.63 -11.23 -8.96
C ALA A 521 -0.49 -12.26 -8.96
N VAL A 522 0.73 -11.80 -9.21
CA VAL A 522 1.92 -12.62 -9.03
C VAL A 522 2.59 -12.23 -7.73
N ARG A 523 2.92 -13.27 -6.96
CA ARG A 523 3.81 -13.26 -5.82
C ARG A 523 4.98 -14.19 -6.15
N VAL A 524 6.14 -14.03 -5.52
CA VAL A 524 7.31 -14.92 -5.69
C VAL A 524 7.26 -16.01 -4.57
N VAL A 525 7.88 -17.22 -4.60
CA VAL A 525 8.02 -18.26 -3.51
C VAL A 525 9.23 -19.18 -3.70
N ASP A 526 9.94 -19.54 -2.62
CA ASP A 526 10.69 -20.82 -2.54
C ASP A 526 10.30 -21.62 -1.25
N ASN A 527 9.79 -22.84 -1.45
CA ASN A 527 9.59 -23.99 -0.53
C ASN A 527 8.77 -23.88 0.78
N ILE A 528 7.51 -23.46 0.61
CA ILE A 528 6.34 -23.35 1.52
C ILE A 528 5.90 -21.88 1.50
N MET A 529 4.75 -21.62 0.86
CA MET A 529 3.91 -20.39 0.89
C MET A 529 4.57 -19.05 0.57
N TYR A 530 4.03 -18.29 -0.41
CA TYR A 530 4.40 -16.88 -0.66
C TYR A 530 5.93 -16.70 -0.78
N ARG A 531 6.51 -15.51 -1.08
CA ARG A 531 7.97 -15.42 -0.90
C ARG A 531 7.99 -15.13 0.55
N ASP A 532 7.94 -16.18 1.36
CA ASP A 532 8.01 -16.06 2.79
C ASP A 532 9.24 -15.21 3.13
N SER A 533 10.28 -15.11 2.30
CA SER A 533 11.32 -14.09 2.49
C SER A 533 10.77 -12.65 2.55
N TRP A 534 9.97 -12.15 1.60
CA TRP A 534 9.42 -10.79 1.68
C TRP A 534 8.39 -10.65 2.79
N VAL A 535 7.45 -11.59 2.89
CA VAL A 535 6.38 -11.52 3.91
C VAL A 535 6.96 -11.68 5.30
N THR A 536 7.92 -12.58 5.52
CA THR A 536 8.65 -12.77 6.78
C THR A 536 9.50 -11.56 7.11
N ARG A 537 10.25 -11.01 6.15
CA ARG A 537 10.99 -9.75 6.34
C ARG A 537 10.03 -8.63 6.75
N PHE A 538 8.93 -8.45 6.04
CA PHE A 538 7.92 -7.43 6.37
C PHE A 538 7.11 -7.73 7.63
N CYS A 539 6.99 -8.99 8.06
CA CYS A 539 6.31 -9.34 9.30
C CYS A 539 7.09 -8.91 10.54
N GLU A 540 8.39 -8.64 10.40
CA GLU A 540 9.18 -8.03 11.48
C GLU A 540 8.64 -6.65 11.84
N ASN A 541 8.27 -5.83 10.84
CA ASN A 541 7.92 -4.41 11.00
C ASN A 541 6.81 -4.15 12.05
N PRO A 542 5.65 -4.84 12.03
CA PRO A 542 4.62 -4.68 13.05
C PRO A 542 5.03 -5.12 14.47
N HIS A 543 6.12 -5.87 14.60
CA HIS A 543 6.59 -6.47 15.86
C HIS A 543 7.86 -5.79 16.41
N LEU A 544 8.38 -4.78 15.70
CA LEU A 544 9.52 -4.01 16.15
C LEU A 544 9.17 -3.22 17.42
N SER A 545 10.05 -3.31 18.41
CA SER A 545 9.99 -2.45 19.59
C SER A 545 10.39 -1.02 19.22
N ILE A 546 10.18 -0.09 20.14
CA ILE A 546 10.41 1.35 19.89
C ILE A 546 11.82 1.61 19.36
N GLY A 547 11.87 2.18 18.15
CA GLY A 547 13.12 2.55 17.50
C GLY A 547 13.94 1.41 16.88
N GLN A 548 13.50 0.16 17.00
CA GLN A 548 14.14 -0.94 16.29
C GLN A 548 13.93 -0.79 14.79
N VAL A 549 14.88 -1.29 14.01
CA VAL A 549 14.80 -1.42 12.56
C VAL A 549 14.71 -2.91 12.24
N PRO A 550 14.03 -3.30 11.15
CA PRO A 550 14.00 -4.69 10.75
C PRO A 550 15.39 -5.14 10.29
N THR A 551 15.58 -6.46 10.23
CA THR A 551 16.87 -7.06 9.88
C THR A 551 17.14 -7.07 8.38
N TRP A 552 16.11 -6.88 7.56
CA TRP A 552 16.23 -6.82 6.11
C TRP A 552 16.73 -5.48 5.61
N ASP A 553 17.46 -5.51 4.51
CA ASP A 553 17.93 -4.33 3.75
C ASP A 553 17.24 -4.28 2.38
N PRO A 554 16.99 -3.10 1.80
CA PRO A 554 16.46 -3.00 0.44
C PRO A 554 17.27 -3.80 -0.60
N THR A 555 18.58 -3.93 -0.46
CA THR A 555 19.45 -4.70 -1.37
C THR A 555 19.13 -6.21 -1.38
N ASP A 556 18.51 -6.73 -0.33
CA ASP A 556 18.06 -8.12 -0.25
C ASP A 556 17.00 -8.45 -1.31
N PHE A 557 16.29 -7.45 -1.82
CA PHE A 557 15.22 -7.61 -2.82
C PHE A 557 15.72 -7.56 -4.27
N PHE A 558 17.01 -7.30 -4.50
CA PHE A 558 17.59 -7.12 -5.84
C PHE A 558 18.67 -8.16 -6.18
N SER A 559 19.15 -8.93 -5.20
CA SER A 559 20.29 -9.83 -5.34
C SER A 559 19.91 -11.31 -5.21
N GLY A 560 20.81 -12.20 -5.64
CA GLY A 560 20.65 -13.65 -5.52
C GLY A 560 19.54 -14.24 -6.40
N ASP A 561 18.93 -15.33 -5.93
CA ASP A 561 17.77 -15.95 -6.58
C ASP A 561 16.54 -15.03 -6.56
N GLU A 562 16.59 -13.95 -5.78
CA GLU A 562 15.61 -12.87 -5.77
C GLU A 562 15.86 -11.77 -6.79
N SER A 563 16.78 -11.99 -7.74
CA SER A 563 17.14 -10.96 -8.70
C SER A 563 15.91 -10.34 -9.41
N PHE A 564 16.01 -9.02 -9.57
CA PHE A 564 15.03 -8.24 -10.30
C PHE A 564 14.76 -8.82 -11.70
N SER A 565 15.81 -9.29 -12.39
CA SER A 565 15.72 -9.92 -13.71
C SER A 565 14.80 -11.14 -13.74
N ARG A 566 14.92 -12.06 -12.77
CA ARG A 566 14.03 -13.23 -12.67
C ARG A 566 12.58 -12.82 -12.40
N THR A 567 12.38 -11.77 -11.59
CA THR A 567 11.04 -11.23 -11.35
C THR A 567 10.43 -10.68 -12.65
N MET A 568 11.21 -9.95 -13.46
CA MET A 568 10.74 -9.44 -14.76
C MET A 568 10.40 -10.56 -15.75
N GLU A 569 11.21 -11.62 -15.79
CA GLU A 569 10.93 -12.81 -16.61
C GLU A 569 9.62 -13.49 -16.19
N ALA A 570 9.40 -13.66 -14.88
CA ALA A 570 8.17 -14.20 -14.32
C ALA A 570 6.93 -13.40 -14.73
N ILE A 571 7.03 -12.07 -14.63
CA ILE A 571 5.95 -11.17 -15.02
C ILE A 571 5.60 -11.37 -16.50
N ASP A 572 6.61 -11.47 -17.38
CA ASP A 572 6.37 -11.69 -18.81
C ASP A 572 5.74 -13.05 -19.09
N ASN A 573 6.22 -14.12 -18.45
CA ASN A 573 5.69 -15.47 -18.60
C ASN A 573 4.23 -15.55 -18.14
N VAL A 574 3.91 -15.01 -16.97
CA VAL A 574 2.53 -15.02 -16.44
C VAL A 574 1.61 -14.17 -17.30
N ARG A 575 2.07 -12.98 -17.73
CA ARG A 575 1.29 -12.15 -18.66
C ARG A 575 0.96 -12.92 -19.93
N ARG A 576 1.94 -13.57 -20.55
CA ARG A 576 1.75 -14.36 -21.78
C ARG A 576 0.71 -15.46 -21.59
N MET A 577 0.77 -16.18 -20.46
CA MET A 577 -0.23 -17.21 -20.14
C MET A 577 -1.66 -16.65 -20.02
N ILE A 578 -1.83 -15.42 -19.50
CA ILE A 578 -3.13 -14.74 -19.42
C ILE A 578 -3.59 -14.31 -20.82
N GLU A 579 -2.69 -13.74 -21.62
CA GLU A 579 -2.98 -13.23 -22.96
C GLU A 579 -3.36 -14.35 -23.96
N GLU A 580 -2.82 -15.55 -23.80
CA GLU A 580 -3.19 -16.75 -24.59
C GLU A 580 -4.59 -17.32 -24.28
N LEU A 581 -5.36 -16.68 -23.40
CA LEU A 581 -6.74 -17.08 -23.10
C LEU A 581 -7.77 -16.29 -23.91
N ASP A 582 -7.34 -15.21 -24.57
CA ASP A 582 -8.14 -14.37 -25.48
C ASP A 582 -7.93 -14.80 -26.93
#